data_AF-A0A9D5RLP5-F1
#
_entry.id   AF-A0A9D5RLP5-F1
#
_cell.length_a   1.000
_cell.length_b   1.000
_cell.length_c   1.000
_cell.angle_alpha   90.00
_cell.angle_beta   90.00
_cell.angle_gamma   90.00
#
_symmetry.space_group_name_H-M   'P 1'
#
loop_
_entity.id
_entity.type
_entity.pdbx_description
1 polymer ?
#
loop_
_entity_poly.entity_id
_entity_poly.type
_entity_poly.pdbx_seq_one_letter_code
_entity_poly.pdbx_strand_id
1 'polypeptide(L)'
;MKRADGQEIIHFEMKMIENNQIRGLVPAIRVQEDTDVNIYYDTSGLQSLEELYVSEKLGKGTVERLIANIVQTARNIEEYLLDYNHLCLQPSRIYRALAAEEACFCYEPWDGECFAKQLDGFVQWILDHVNYKERQDVVFVYELQRFCSDMEVTIDLLEQFLEMKERGISIRAEKDEVLQTAERYFPEEQISYNAIPIEEQEKEERTENRRNFFQKIFHLKWNAEKWDDYNEPNLRLAEEEVPYVSDNSVGKLIPLRSGKRTIYIGRYPCVLGKDESTVDCVVAEEGISRTHLKLSMTEGKVWVEDLNSSNGTFVNDEQLMPFEPWELHEGDEIRLALTAYIFQS
;
A
#
# COMPACT_ATOMS: atom_id res chain seq x y z
N MET A 1 -4.96 32.50 2.66
CA MET A 1 -4.91 32.69 1.19
C MET A 1 -4.87 31.29 0.58
N LYS A 2 -6.04 30.63 0.46
CA LYS A 2 -6.13 29.32 -0.24
C LYS A 2 -5.81 29.61 -1.73
N ARG A 3 -4.88 28.86 -2.29
CA ARG A 3 -4.33 29.06 -3.63
C ARG A 3 -5.41 28.80 -4.69
N ALA A 4 -5.31 29.48 -5.83
CA ALA A 4 -6.23 29.33 -6.97
C ALA A 4 -6.12 27.95 -7.66
N ASP A 5 -5.14 27.14 -7.28
CA ASP A 5 -4.86 25.80 -7.84
C ASP A 5 -5.93 24.76 -7.47
N GLY A 6 -6.42 24.76 -6.23
CA GLY A 6 -7.39 23.77 -5.76
C GLY A 6 -8.74 23.87 -6.47
N GLN A 7 -9.21 25.07 -6.80
CA GLN A 7 -10.48 25.25 -7.52
C GLN A 7 -10.40 24.78 -8.97
N GLU A 8 -9.24 24.93 -9.62
CA GLU A 8 -9.03 24.43 -10.99
C GLU A 8 -8.96 22.90 -11.02
N ILE A 9 -8.33 22.28 -10.03
CA ILE A 9 -8.27 20.81 -9.87
C ILE A 9 -9.68 20.25 -9.63
N ILE A 10 -10.43 20.80 -8.67
CA ILE A 10 -11.81 20.39 -8.39
C ILE A 10 -12.65 20.45 -9.67
N HIS A 11 -12.59 21.56 -10.40
CA HIS A 11 -13.35 21.74 -11.64
C HIS A 11 -12.94 20.76 -12.74
N PHE A 12 -11.66 20.39 -12.83
CA PHE A 12 -11.17 19.37 -13.75
C PHE A 12 -11.75 18.00 -13.40
N GLU A 13 -11.62 17.57 -12.15
CA GLU A 13 -12.09 16.25 -11.70
C GLU A 13 -13.61 16.12 -11.84
N MET A 14 -14.37 17.17 -11.49
CA MET A 14 -15.82 17.24 -11.71
C MET A 14 -16.19 17.01 -13.17
N LYS A 15 -15.47 17.62 -14.12
CA LYS A 15 -15.70 17.40 -15.55
C LYS A 15 -15.36 15.98 -15.98
N MET A 16 -14.33 15.37 -15.39
CA MET A 16 -13.94 14.02 -15.74
C MET A 16 -15.00 13.01 -15.29
N ILE A 17 -15.53 13.11 -14.08
CA ILE A 17 -16.61 12.22 -13.62
C ILE A 17 -17.97 12.51 -14.27
N GLU A 18 -18.21 13.74 -14.73
CA GLU A 18 -19.44 14.12 -15.45
C GLU A 18 -19.46 13.56 -16.88
N ASN A 19 -18.33 13.64 -17.60
CA ASN A 19 -18.30 13.37 -19.03
C ASN A 19 -17.86 11.93 -19.38
N ASN A 20 -17.44 11.14 -18.39
CA ASN A 20 -16.97 9.77 -18.60
C ASN A 20 -17.78 8.79 -17.76
N GLN A 21 -18.04 7.61 -18.33
CA GLN A 21 -18.56 6.46 -17.59
C GLN A 21 -17.39 5.64 -17.06
N ILE A 22 -16.92 5.97 -15.87
CA ILE A 22 -15.78 5.28 -15.25
C ILE A 22 -16.30 4.06 -14.49
N ARG A 23 -15.83 2.86 -14.87
CA ARG A 23 -16.24 1.61 -14.21
C ARG A 23 -15.87 1.64 -12.73
N GLY A 24 -16.83 1.29 -11.89
CA GLY A 24 -16.69 1.34 -10.43
C GLY A 24 -17.15 2.65 -9.82
N LEU A 25 -17.42 3.71 -10.59
CA LEU A 25 -18.07 4.90 -10.05
C LEU A 25 -19.59 4.84 -10.22
N VAL A 26 -20.31 5.43 -9.27
CA VAL A 26 -21.73 5.76 -9.46
C VAL A 26 -21.81 6.90 -10.49
N PRO A 27 -22.71 6.83 -11.49
CA PRO A 27 -22.85 7.89 -12.48
C PRO A 27 -23.14 9.25 -11.82
N ALA A 28 -22.28 10.23 -12.11
CA ALA A 28 -22.43 11.60 -11.64
C ALA A 28 -23.33 12.40 -12.58
N ILE A 29 -24.26 13.15 -12.00
CA ILE A 29 -25.15 14.09 -12.68
C ILE A 29 -24.84 15.48 -12.14
N ARG A 30 -24.37 16.36 -13.02
CA ARG A 30 -24.21 17.76 -12.69
C ARG A 30 -25.55 18.47 -12.75
N VAL A 31 -25.90 19.18 -11.69
CA VAL A 31 -27.05 20.08 -11.64
C VAL A 31 -26.54 21.48 -11.33
N GLN A 32 -26.86 22.42 -12.21
CA GLN A 32 -26.53 23.83 -12.02
C GLN A 32 -27.78 24.56 -11.56
N GLU A 33 -27.77 25.05 -10.32
CA GLU A 33 -28.82 25.91 -9.75
C GLU A 33 -28.23 27.29 -9.46
N ASP A 34 -28.78 28.32 -10.10
CA ASP A 34 -28.32 29.71 -10.02
C ASP A 34 -26.81 29.89 -10.30
N THR A 35 -26.00 30.08 -9.24
CA THR A 35 -24.55 30.28 -9.31
C THR A 35 -23.74 29.09 -8.82
N ASP A 36 -24.39 28.09 -8.22
CA ASP A 36 -23.73 26.95 -7.60
C ASP A 36 -23.81 25.71 -8.51
N VAL A 37 -22.70 24.99 -8.58
CA VAL A 37 -22.60 23.73 -9.31
C VAL A 37 -22.62 22.60 -8.30
N ASN A 38 -23.67 21.80 -8.32
CA ASN A 38 -23.80 20.61 -7.48
C ASN A 38 -23.63 19.33 -8.32
N ILE A 39 -23.08 18.29 -7.70
CA ILE A 39 -23.03 16.94 -8.27
C ILE A 39 -23.97 16.06 -7.46
N TYR A 40 -24.85 15.37 -8.18
CA TYR A 40 -25.72 14.34 -7.67
C TYR A 40 -25.29 13.00 -8.25
N TYR A 41 -25.60 11.93 -7.55
CA TYR A 41 -25.32 10.57 -7.99
C TYR A 41 -26.61 9.88 -8.36
N ASP A 42 -26.68 9.28 -9.55
CA ASP A 42 -27.83 8.47 -9.94
C ASP A 42 -27.77 7.12 -9.21
N THR A 43 -28.49 7.04 -8.10
CA THR A 43 -28.60 5.83 -7.29
C THR A 43 -29.85 5.01 -7.65
N SER A 44 -30.52 5.33 -8.76
CA SER A 44 -31.74 4.63 -9.19
C SER A 44 -31.45 3.15 -9.44
N GLY A 45 -32.11 2.28 -8.66
CA GLY A 45 -31.90 0.83 -8.75
C GLY A 45 -30.66 0.31 -8.01
N LEU A 46 -29.99 1.18 -7.25
CA LEU A 46 -28.89 0.82 -6.36
C LEU A 46 -29.33 0.87 -4.90
N GLN A 47 -28.65 0.09 -4.05
CA GLN A 47 -28.77 0.17 -2.59
C GLN A 47 -27.40 0.41 -1.98
N SER A 48 -27.33 1.20 -0.92
CA SER A 48 -26.06 1.45 -0.24
C SER A 48 -25.61 0.22 0.57
N LEU A 49 -24.33 0.09 0.87
CA LEU A 49 -23.83 -0.98 1.75
C LEU A 49 -24.41 -0.86 3.17
N GLU A 50 -24.59 0.37 3.66
CA GLU A 50 -25.23 0.63 4.95
C GLU A 50 -26.64 0.04 5.00
N GLU A 51 -27.44 0.20 3.94
CA GLU A 51 -28.79 -0.37 3.83
C GLU A 51 -28.78 -1.89 3.64
N LEU A 52 -27.86 -2.40 2.82
CA LEU A 52 -27.76 -3.83 2.50
C LEU A 52 -27.35 -4.68 3.70
N TYR A 53 -26.49 -4.15 4.57
CA TYR A 53 -25.92 -4.88 5.71
C TYR A 53 -26.48 -4.46 7.06
N VAL A 54 -27.68 -3.85 7.12
CA VAL A 54 -28.38 -3.56 8.39
C VAL A 54 -28.60 -4.83 9.21
N SER A 55 -29.04 -5.92 8.57
CA SER A 55 -29.33 -7.21 9.21
C SER A 55 -28.44 -8.35 8.72
N GLU A 56 -27.90 -8.22 7.51
CA GLU A 56 -27.02 -9.22 6.91
C GLU A 56 -25.60 -9.09 7.47
N LYS A 57 -24.87 -10.20 7.52
CA LYS A 57 -23.48 -10.23 7.98
C LYS A 57 -22.50 -10.40 6.83
N LEU A 58 -21.35 -9.74 6.92
CA LEU A 58 -20.28 -9.80 5.94
C LEU A 58 -19.45 -11.06 6.14
N GLY A 59 -19.43 -11.92 5.12
CA GLY A 59 -18.48 -13.04 5.05
C GLY A 59 -17.20 -12.67 4.32
N LYS A 60 -16.16 -13.49 4.48
CA LYS A 60 -14.82 -13.32 3.89
C LYS A 60 -14.88 -12.94 2.41
N GLY A 61 -15.56 -13.76 1.60
CA GLY A 61 -15.62 -13.54 0.14
C GLY A 61 -16.28 -12.22 -0.26
N THR A 62 -17.21 -11.71 0.56
CA THR A 62 -17.81 -10.38 0.33
C THR A 62 -16.80 -9.28 0.66
N VAL A 63 -16.09 -9.39 1.78
CA VAL A 63 -15.06 -8.41 2.14
C VAL A 63 -13.92 -8.41 1.11
N GLU A 64 -13.44 -9.57 0.69
CA GLU A 64 -12.44 -9.72 -0.38
C GLU A 64 -12.88 -8.99 -1.66
N ARG A 65 -14.12 -9.21 -2.12
CA ARG A 65 -14.67 -8.51 -3.29
C ARG A 65 -14.76 -7.00 -3.08
N LEU A 66 -15.18 -6.53 -1.90
CA LEU A 66 -15.27 -5.10 -1.63
C LEU A 66 -13.90 -4.42 -1.72
N ILE A 67 -12.86 -5.02 -1.11
CA ILE A 67 -11.50 -4.49 -1.20
C ILE A 67 -10.98 -4.56 -2.64
N ALA A 68 -11.26 -5.63 -3.38
CA ALA A 68 -10.91 -5.74 -4.79
C ALA A 68 -11.61 -4.67 -5.65
N ASN A 69 -12.87 -4.36 -5.36
CA ASN A 69 -13.61 -3.30 -6.05
C ASN A 69 -13.05 -1.90 -5.74
N ILE A 70 -12.56 -1.66 -4.51
CA ILE A 70 -11.85 -0.42 -4.16
C ILE A 70 -10.58 -0.30 -5.01
N VAL A 71 -9.72 -1.32 -5.00
CA VAL A 71 -8.46 -1.33 -5.77
C VAL A 71 -8.73 -1.11 -7.26
N GLN A 72 -9.63 -1.88 -7.85
CA GLN A 72 -9.95 -1.76 -9.27
C GLN A 72 -10.52 -0.39 -9.62
N THR A 73 -11.41 0.16 -8.78
CA THR A 73 -11.98 1.48 -9.02
C THR A 73 -10.91 2.56 -8.94
N ALA A 74 -10.00 2.48 -7.96
CA ALA A 74 -8.88 3.40 -7.82
C ALA A 74 -7.95 3.38 -9.06
N ARG A 75 -7.67 2.20 -9.62
CA ARG A 75 -6.91 2.09 -10.88
C ARG A 75 -7.66 2.67 -12.07
N ASN A 76 -8.98 2.43 -12.16
CA ASN A 76 -9.79 2.94 -13.26
C ASN A 76 -9.87 4.48 -13.27
N ILE A 77 -9.96 5.11 -12.10
CA ILE A 77 -10.03 6.57 -12.00
C ILE A 77 -8.66 7.22 -12.27
N GLU A 78 -7.55 6.52 -11.96
CA GLU A 78 -6.18 6.99 -12.23
C GLU A 78 -5.94 7.22 -13.73
N GLU A 79 -6.54 6.41 -14.62
CA GLU A 79 -6.50 6.60 -16.07
C GLU A 79 -7.06 7.96 -16.53
N TYR A 80 -7.92 8.58 -15.72
CA TYR A 80 -8.52 9.89 -15.95
C TYR A 80 -7.84 11.01 -15.15
N LEU A 81 -6.68 10.73 -14.55
CA LEU A 81 -5.93 11.64 -13.67
C LEU A 81 -6.73 12.10 -12.43
N LEU A 82 -7.66 11.27 -11.99
CA LEU A 82 -8.45 11.51 -10.77
C LEU A 82 -7.69 10.99 -9.55
N ASP A 83 -7.70 11.74 -8.45
CA ASP A 83 -7.06 11.34 -7.20
C ASP A 83 -7.90 10.30 -6.45
N TYR A 84 -7.31 9.16 -6.07
CA TYR A 84 -7.99 8.13 -5.28
C TYR A 84 -8.30 8.56 -3.84
N ASN A 85 -7.70 9.64 -3.34
CA ASN A 85 -8.10 10.26 -2.07
C ASN A 85 -9.53 10.80 -2.11
N HIS A 86 -10.08 11.07 -3.30
CA HIS A 86 -11.45 11.54 -3.49
C HIS A 86 -12.44 10.37 -3.73
N LEU A 87 -11.97 9.11 -3.72
CA LEU A 87 -12.85 7.94 -3.76
C LEU A 87 -13.52 7.74 -2.39
N CYS A 88 -14.85 7.83 -2.33
CA CYS A 88 -15.58 7.79 -1.06
C CYS A 88 -15.76 6.35 -0.55
N LEU A 89 -15.20 6.04 0.63
CA LEU A 89 -15.32 4.71 1.26
C LEU A 89 -16.37 4.64 2.38
N GLN A 90 -17.24 5.64 2.50
CA GLN A 90 -18.33 5.59 3.48
C GLN A 90 -19.40 4.58 3.05
N PRO A 91 -19.86 3.66 3.92
CA PRO A 91 -20.85 2.63 3.57
C PRO A 91 -22.18 3.17 3.00
N SER A 92 -22.58 4.39 3.40
CA SER A 92 -23.76 5.08 2.86
C SER A 92 -23.55 5.66 1.46
N ARG A 93 -22.31 5.72 0.99
CA ARG A 93 -21.85 6.24 -0.30
C ARG A 93 -21.28 5.17 -1.23
N ILE A 94 -21.24 3.92 -0.78
CA ILE A 94 -20.90 2.75 -1.60
C ILE A 94 -22.19 2.03 -1.93
N TYR A 95 -22.40 1.74 -3.19
CA TYR A 95 -23.66 1.23 -3.71
C TYR A 95 -23.46 -0.10 -4.44
N ARG A 96 -24.51 -0.91 -4.49
CA ARG A 96 -24.55 -2.14 -5.28
C ARG A 96 -25.93 -2.33 -5.89
N ALA A 97 -25.98 -2.76 -7.14
CA ALA A 97 -27.24 -3.18 -7.76
C ALA A 97 -27.64 -4.55 -7.21
N LEU A 98 -28.93 -4.80 -6.96
CA LEU A 98 -29.42 -6.07 -6.41
C LEU A 98 -29.04 -7.31 -7.25
N ALA A 99 -28.89 -7.13 -8.57
CA ALA A 99 -28.55 -8.19 -9.51
C ALA A 99 -27.03 -8.31 -9.77
N ALA A 100 -26.20 -7.43 -9.20
CA ALA A 100 -24.77 -7.39 -9.44
C ALA A 100 -24.00 -7.59 -8.13
N GLU A 101 -22.83 -8.24 -8.22
CA GLU A 101 -21.93 -8.38 -7.06
C GLU A 101 -20.97 -7.21 -6.91
N GLU A 102 -20.75 -6.43 -7.98
CA GLU A 102 -19.80 -5.33 -8.01
C GLU A 102 -20.33 -4.10 -7.27
N ALA A 103 -19.52 -3.58 -6.35
CA ALA A 103 -19.76 -2.31 -5.69
C ALA A 103 -19.36 -1.14 -6.60
N CYS A 104 -20.10 -0.04 -6.50
CA CYS A 104 -19.83 1.24 -7.14
C CYS A 104 -19.68 2.32 -6.07
N PHE A 105 -18.80 3.28 -6.29
CA PHE A 105 -18.37 4.26 -5.31
C PHE A 105 -18.74 5.68 -5.77
N CYS A 106 -19.12 6.54 -4.83
CA CYS A 106 -19.16 7.98 -5.11
C CYS A 106 -17.74 8.56 -5.19
N TYR A 107 -17.57 9.60 -6.00
CA TYR A 107 -16.33 10.36 -6.12
C TYR A 107 -16.52 11.81 -5.63
N GLU A 108 -15.79 12.20 -4.61
CA GLU A 108 -16.02 13.47 -3.91
C GLU A 108 -14.79 14.37 -4.08
N PRO A 109 -14.70 15.18 -5.17
CA PRO A 109 -13.49 15.94 -5.54
C PRO A 109 -13.12 17.08 -4.57
N TRP A 110 -13.86 17.26 -3.48
CA TRP A 110 -13.64 18.34 -2.52
C TRP A 110 -12.72 17.91 -1.39
N ASP A 111 -12.09 18.88 -0.71
CA ASP A 111 -11.25 18.67 0.48
C ASP A 111 -11.94 17.69 1.46
N GLY A 112 -11.32 16.51 1.65
CA GLY A 112 -11.86 15.41 2.44
C GLY A 112 -10.80 14.68 3.25
N GLU A 113 -11.17 13.51 3.81
CA GLU A 113 -10.21 12.64 4.48
C GLU A 113 -9.31 11.92 3.47
N CYS A 114 -8.03 11.77 3.77
CA CYS A 114 -7.14 10.98 2.91
C CYS A 114 -7.59 9.50 2.86
N PHE A 115 -7.22 8.81 1.78
CA PHE A 115 -7.64 7.45 1.51
C PHE A 115 -7.39 6.50 2.69
N ALA A 116 -6.20 6.55 3.30
CA ALA A 116 -5.85 5.69 4.42
C ALA A 116 -6.82 5.83 5.61
N LYS A 117 -7.27 7.06 5.90
CA LYS A 117 -8.23 7.33 6.97
C LYS A 117 -9.64 6.85 6.61
N GLN A 118 -10.07 7.09 5.37
CA GLN A 118 -11.36 6.57 4.87
C GLN A 118 -11.39 5.03 4.93
N LEU A 119 -10.28 4.39 4.56
CA LEU A 119 -10.14 2.94 4.59
C LEU A 119 -10.16 2.39 6.01
N ASP A 120 -9.47 3.02 6.97
CA ASP A 120 -9.55 2.64 8.38
C ASP A 120 -11.01 2.69 8.86
N GLY A 121 -11.72 3.79 8.63
CA GLY A 121 -13.14 3.92 8.96
C GLY A 121 -14.01 2.84 8.31
N PHE A 122 -13.75 2.51 7.04
CA PHE A 122 -14.46 1.44 6.33
C PHE A 122 -14.17 0.05 6.93
N VAL A 123 -12.92 -0.23 7.30
CA VAL A 123 -12.54 -1.50 7.95
C VAL A 123 -13.13 -1.63 9.34
N GLN A 124 -13.24 -0.54 10.12
CA GLN A 124 -13.98 -0.54 11.38
C GLN A 124 -15.46 -0.87 11.16
N TRP A 125 -16.08 -0.30 10.14
CA TRP A 125 -17.46 -0.66 9.79
C TRP A 125 -17.58 -2.14 9.38
N ILE A 126 -16.62 -2.68 8.62
CA ILE A 126 -16.61 -4.12 8.27
C ILE A 126 -16.54 -4.97 9.54
N LEU A 127 -15.72 -4.61 10.54
CA LEU A 127 -15.64 -5.32 11.81
C LEU A 127 -17.00 -5.36 12.51
N ASP A 128 -17.72 -4.25 12.60
CA ASP A 128 -19.05 -4.22 13.23
C ASP A 128 -20.10 -5.10 12.52
N HIS A 129 -19.88 -5.39 11.23
CA HIS A 129 -20.80 -6.11 10.36
C HIS A 129 -20.32 -7.52 9.98
N VAL A 130 -19.13 -7.95 10.41
CA VAL A 130 -18.59 -9.27 10.07
C VAL A 130 -19.45 -10.39 10.65
N ASN A 131 -19.53 -11.50 9.91
CA ASN A 131 -20.14 -12.72 10.40
C ASN A 131 -19.23 -13.38 11.44
N TYR A 132 -19.41 -12.99 12.70
CA TYR A 132 -18.61 -13.54 13.77
C TYR A 132 -18.71 -15.07 13.88
N LYS A 133 -19.82 -15.69 13.46
CA LYS A 133 -20.04 -17.14 13.62
C LYS A 133 -19.07 -18.00 12.81
N GLU A 134 -18.43 -17.44 11.80
CA GLU A 134 -17.51 -18.15 10.91
C GLU A 134 -16.08 -17.71 11.14
N ARG A 135 -15.22 -18.65 11.58
CA ARG A 135 -13.82 -18.36 11.93
C ARG A 135 -13.05 -17.70 10.78
N GLN A 136 -13.27 -18.15 9.55
CA GLN A 136 -12.55 -17.62 8.38
C GLN A 136 -12.91 -16.16 8.07
N ASP A 137 -14.14 -15.75 8.36
CA ASP A 137 -14.64 -14.39 8.13
C ASP A 137 -13.98 -13.43 9.12
N VAL A 138 -13.98 -13.83 10.40
CA VAL A 138 -13.32 -13.10 11.48
C VAL A 138 -11.83 -12.97 11.23
N VAL A 139 -11.13 -14.08 10.98
CA VAL A 139 -9.68 -14.09 10.75
C VAL A 139 -9.29 -13.17 9.60
N PHE A 140 -10.02 -13.23 8.48
CA PHE A 140 -9.73 -12.39 7.32
C PHE A 140 -9.85 -10.89 7.64
N VAL A 141 -10.94 -10.48 8.30
CA VAL A 141 -11.18 -9.06 8.63
C VAL A 141 -10.17 -8.54 9.65
N TYR A 142 -9.76 -9.33 10.64
CA TYR A 142 -8.70 -8.93 11.57
C TYR A 142 -7.32 -8.85 10.89
N GLU A 143 -7.01 -9.75 9.95
CA GLU A 143 -5.81 -9.65 9.14
C GLU A 143 -5.81 -8.38 8.27
N LEU A 144 -6.95 -8.00 7.71
CA LEU A 144 -7.14 -6.75 6.97
C LEU A 144 -6.98 -5.52 7.87
N GLN A 145 -7.62 -5.50 9.04
CA GLN A 145 -7.48 -4.39 10.01
C GLN A 145 -6.02 -4.20 10.42
N ARG A 146 -5.34 -5.31 10.74
CA ARG A 146 -3.92 -5.27 11.10
C ARG A 146 -3.07 -4.75 9.96
N PHE A 147 -3.32 -5.23 8.75
CA PHE A 147 -2.64 -4.75 7.55
C PHE A 147 -2.81 -3.23 7.38
N CYS A 148 -4.02 -2.71 7.61
CA CYS A 148 -4.29 -1.28 7.51
C CYS A 148 -3.73 -0.44 8.67
N SER A 149 -3.53 -1.04 9.85
CA SER A 149 -3.06 -0.33 11.05
C SER A 149 -1.55 -0.19 11.10
N ASP A 150 -0.82 -1.16 10.55
CA ASP A 150 0.64 -1.25 10.69
C ASP A 150 1.39 -0.40 9.63
N MET A 151 0.70 0.08 8.59
CA MET A 151 1.27 0.83 7.45
C MET A 151 0.34 1.95 6.97
N GLU A 152 0.90 3.02 6.39
CA GLU A 152 0.10 3.98 5.63
C GLU A 152 -0.31 3.32 4.31
N VAL A 153 -1.57 2.88 4.24
CA VAL A 153 -2.05 2.03 3.14
C VAL A 153 -2.14 2.80 1.82
N THR A 154 -1.58 2.21 0.78
CA THR A 154 -1.75 2.62 -0.62
C THR A 154 -2.56 1.58 -1.40
N ILE A 155 -2.96 1.93 -2.63
CA ILE A 155 -3.64 1.00 -3.54
C ILE A 155 -2.75 -0.22 -3.84
N ASP A 156 -1.45 -0.03 -4.07
CA ASP A 156 -0.50 -1.12 -4.32
C ASP A 156 -0.42 -2.09 -3.14
N LEU A 157 -0.42 -1.56 -1.91
CA LEU A 157 -0.39 -2.37 -0.70
C LEU A 157 -1.68 -3.20 -0.56
N LEU A 158 -2.84 -2.61 -0.82
CA LEU A 158 -4.11 -3.35 -0.82
C LEU A 158 -4.16 -4.44 -1.88
N GLU A 159 -3.67 -4.16 -3.08
CA GLU A 159 -3.58 -5.14 -4.17
C GLU A 159 -2.70 -6.33 -3.76
N GLN A 160 -1.53 -6.05 -3.20
CA GLN A 160 -0.63 -7.10 -2.67
C GLN A 160 -1.25 -7.90 -1.53
N PHE A 161 -2.01 -7.25 -0.65
CA PHE A 161 -2.75 -7.95 0.42
C PHE A 161 -3.72 -8.97 -0.19
N LEU A 162 -4.48 -8.60 -1.22
CA LEU A 162 -5.41 -9.52 -1.89
C LEU A 162 -4.67 -10.69 -2.56
N GLU A 163 -3.60 -10.41 -3.30
CA GLU A 163 -2.78 -11.45 -3.94
C GLU A 163 -2.21 -12.45 -2.92
N MET A 164 -1.80 -11.96 -1.73
CA MET A 164 -1.35 -12.82 -0.64
C MET A 164 -2.45 -13.76 -0.17
N LYS A 165 -3.69 -13.27 -0.06
CA LYS A 165 -4.83 -14.06 0.41
C LYS A 165 -5.29 -15.08 -0.61
N GLU A 166 -5.24 -14.74 -1.90
CA GLU A 166 -5.49 -15.69 -3.00
C GLU A 166 -4.50 -16.87 -2.99
N ARG A 167 -3.23 -16.58 -2.67
CA ARG A 167 -2.17 -17.61 -2.53
C ARG A 167 -2.23 -18.39 -1.21
N GLY A 168 -3.24 -18.17 -0.39
CA GLY A 168 -3.42 -18.86 0.90
C GLY A 168 -2.41 -18.43 1.98
N ILE A 169 -1.76 -17.29 1.81
CA ILE A 169 -0.77 -16.79 2.76
C ILE A 169 -1.51 -16.08 3.90
N SER A 170 -1.59 -16.77 5.04
CA SER A 170 -2.03 -16.15 6.29
C SER A 170 -0.91 -15.30 6.87
N ILE A 171 -1.29 -14.14 7.40
CA ILE A 171 -0.38 -13.28 8.15
C ILE A 171 -0.30 -13.89 9.56
N ARG A 172 0.45 -14.99 9.70
CA ARG A 172 0.64 -15.68 11.00
C ARG A 172 1.23 -14.69 12.00
N ALA A 173 0.58 -14.41 13.11
CA ALA A 173 1.21 -13.72 14.22
C ALA A 173 2.22 -14.64 14.92
N GLU A 174 3.36 -14.10 15.37
CA GLU A 174 4.04 -14.66 16.54
C GLU A 174 3.00 -14.71 17.67
N LYS A 175 2.55 -15.93 17.99
CA LYS A 175 1.62 -16.33 19.05
C LYS A 175 0.45 -15.35 19.39
N ASP A 176 -0.74 -15.79 19.00
CA ASP A 176 -1.97 -15.72 19.79
C ASP A 176 -2.79 -14.42 19.95
N GLU A 177 -2.45 -13.22 19.48
CA GLU A 177 -3.38 -12.07 19.70
C GLU A 177 -4.66 -12.11 18.83
N VAL A 178 -4.56 -12.49 17.54
CA VAL A 178 -5.72 -12.58 16.64
C VAL A 178 -6.61 -13.78 17.01
N LEU A 179 -6.00 -14.88 17.43
CA LEU A 179 -6.71 -16.08 17.91
C LEU A 179 -7.32 -15.86 19.29
N GLN A 180 -6.62 -15.20 20.23
CA GLN A 180 -7.19 -14.82 21.53
C GLN A 180 -8.33 -13.80 21.39
N THR A 181 -8.25 -12.89 20.42
CA THR A 181 -9.35 -11.95 20.15
C THR A 181 -10.56 -12.71 19.59
N ALA A 182 -10.37 -13.64 18.65
CA ALA A 182 -11.43 -14.52 18.17
C ALA A 182 -12.00 -15.43 19.29
N GLU A 183 -11.16 -16.03 20.14
CA GLU A 183 -11.55 -16.85 21.30
C GLU A 183 -12.29 -16.04 22.38
N ARG A 184 -11.99 -14.75 22.53
CA ARG A 184 -12.72 -13.85 23.44
C ARG A 184 -14.17 -13.61 22.99
N TYR A 185 -14.46 -13.70 21.70
CA TYR A 185 -15.82 -13.65 21.14
C TYR A 185 -16.49 -15.04 21.07
N PHE A 186 -15.71 -16.13 21.16
CA PHE A 186 -16.17 -17.52 21.10
C PHE A 186 -15.65 -18.36 22.28
N PRO A 187 -16.22 -18.22 23.49
CA PRO A 187 -15.84 -19.03 24.65
C PRO A 187 -16.14 -20.52 24.42
N GLU A 188 -15.24 -21.36 24.92
CA GLU A 188 -14.96 -22.78 24.62
C GLU A 188 -16.12 -23.80 24.69
N GLU A 189 -17.35 -23.42 24.96
CA GLU A 189 -18.46 -24.37 25.20
C GLU A 189 -19.02 -25.07 23.95
N GLN A 190 -18.51 -24.78 22.74
CA GLN A 190 -19.05 -25.36 21.49
C GLN A 190 -18.05 -26.09 20.58
N ILE A 191 -16.78 -26.27 20.97
CA ILE A 191 -15.77 -26.84 20.07
C ILE A 191 -15.20 -28.13 20.64
N SER A 192 -15.53 -29.26 20.00
CA SER A 192 -14.95 -30.57 20.28
C SER A 192 -13.48 -30.59 19.84
N TYR A 193 -12.57 -30.60 20.81
CA TYR A 193 -11.14 -30.72 20.58
C TYR A 193 -10.75 -32.17 20.25
N ASN A 194 -9.97 -32.35 19.17
CA ASN A 194 -8.96 -33.40 19.13
C ASN A 194 -7.59 -32.73 18.91
N ALA A 195 -6.75 -32.93 19.93
CA ALA A 195 -5.57 -32.14 20.26
C ALA A 195 -4.28 -32.56 19.52
N ILE A 196 -3.31 -31.65 19.48
CA ILE A 196 -1.86 -31.99 19.45
C ILE A 196 -1.14 -31.07 20.47
N PRO A 197 -0.21 -31.58 21.31
CA PRO A 197 0.30 -30.86 22.48
C PRO A 197 1.43 -29.88 22.14
N ILE A 198 1.51 -28.78 22.88
CA ILE A 198 2.60 -27.79 22.83
C ILE A 198 3.34 -27.85 24.18
N GLU A 199 4.67 -27.95 24.14
CA GLU A 199 5.55 -27.65 25.28
C GLU A 199 5.99 -26.17 25.21
N GLU A 200 5.80 -25.47 26.32
CA GLU A 200 6.07 -24.04 26.52
C GLU A 200 7.55 -23.79 26.87
N GLN A 201 8.09 -22.63 26.45
CA GLN A 201 8.86 -21.75 27.35
C GLN A 201 9.02 -20.31 26.80
N GLU A 202 8.48 -19.37 27.59
CA GLU A 202 8.92 -18.01 28.02
C GLU A 202 9.52 -17.02 26.99
N LYS A 203 8.89 -15.85 26.70
CA LYS A 203 8.65 -14.58 27.45
C LYS A 203 9.78 -13.51 27.27
N GLU A 204 9.35 -12.36 26.71
CA GLU A 204 9.88 -10.96 26.81
C GLU A 204 10.43 -10.30 25.54
N GLU A 205 9.65 -9.39 24.93
CA GLU A 205 9.97 -7.96 24.62
C GLU A 205 8.85 -7.35 23.76
N ARG A 206 8.21 -6.27 24.24
CA ARG A 206 6.79 -6.00 23.99
C ARG A 206 6.44 -4.77 23.11
N THR A 207 7.39 -4.11 22.45
CA THR A 207 7.04 -2.93 21.62
C THR A 207 7.92 -2.66 20.40
N GLU A 208 9.05 -3.34 20.21
CA GLU A 208 9.94 -3.13 19.05
C GLU A 208 9.58 -4.01 17.83
N ASN A 209 8.89 -5.14 18.03
CA ASN A 209 8.87 -6.23 17.04
C ASN A 209 7.68 -6.31 16.07
N ARG A 210 6.73 -5.37 16.09
CA ARG A 210 5.56 -5.41 15.18
C ARG A 210 5.89 -4.97 13.74
N ARG A 211 6.69 -3.91 13.57
CA ARG A 211 7.27 -3.50 12.27
C ARG A 211 8.24 -4.56 11.74
N ASN A 212 9.10 -5.09 12.62
CA ASN A 212 10.07 -6.14 12.29
C ASN A 212 9.41 -7.44 11.80
N PHE A 213 8.18 -7.77 12.23
CA PHE A 213 7.50 -8.98 11.79
C PHE A 213 7.02 -8.90 10.33
N PHE A 214 6.40 -7.78 9.93
CA PHE A 214 5.98 -7.59 8.54
C PHE A 214 7.18 -7.31 7.63
N GLN A 215 8.19 -6.58 8.11
CA GLN A 215 9.49 -6.47 7.42
C GLN A 215 10.15 -7.84 7.25
N LYS A 216 10.13 -8.73 8.27
CA LYS A 216 10.61 -10.12 8.16
C LYS A 216 9.79 -10.98 7.20
N ILE A 217 8.46 -10.90 7.18
CA ILE A 217 7.63 -11.64 6.21
C ILE A 217 7.86 -11.10 4.79
N PHE A 218 7.99 -9.78 4.63
CA PHE A 218 8.36 -9.11 3.39
C PHE A 218 9.75 -9.57 2.90
N HIS A 219 10.73 -9.71 3.79
CA HIS A 219 12.05 -10.28 3.48
C HIS A 219 12.06 -11.77 3.20
N LEU A 220 11.27 -12.56 3.93
CA LEU A 220 11.16 -14.00 3.69
C LEU A 220 10.54 -14.27 2.31
N LYS A 221 9.61 -13.43 1.85
CA LYS A 221 9.06 -13.48 0.49
C LYS A 221 10.05 -13.00 -0.57
N TRP A 222 10.76 -11.90 -0.31
CA TRP A 222 11.84 -11.41 -1.20
C TRP A 222 12.96 -12.46 -1.37
N ASN A 223 13.35 -13.14 -0.29
CA ASN A 223 14.33 -14.22 -0.32
C ASN A 223 13.78 -15.52 -0.94
N ALA A 224 12.47 -15.77 -0.87
CA ALA A 224 11.83 -16.88 -1.59
C ALA A 224 11.78 -16.62 -3.11
N GLU A 225 11.56 -15.37 -3.55
CA GLU A 225 11.71 -14.96 -4.96
C GLU A 225 13.19 -14.98 -5.41
N LYS A 226 14.17 -14.73 -4.52
CA LYS A 226 15.60 -14.99 -4.80
C LYS A 226 15.88 -16.49 -5.06
N TRP A 227 15.14 -17.43 -4.47
CA TRP A 227 15.49 -18.87 -4.57
C TRP A 227 15.12 -19.54 -5.90
N ASP A 228 14.17 -18.97 -6.64
CA ASP A 228 13.86 -19.43 -8.00
C ASP A 228 14.81 -18.81 -9.06
N ASP A 229 15.41 -17.64 -8.80
CA ASP A 229 16.37 -16.99 -9.70
C ASP A 229 17.84 -17.42 -9.47
N TYR A 230 18.18 -17.90 -8.27
CA TYR A 230 19.53 -18.40 -7.95
C TYR A 230 19.84 -19.81 -8.46
N ASN A 231 18.87 -20.51 -9.04
CA ASN A 231 19.04 -21.86 -9.59
C ASN A 231 19.27 -21.90 -11.12
N GLU A 232 19.38 -20.76 -11.79
CA GLU A 232 19.99 -20.74 -13.13
C GLU A 232 21.52 -20.57 -13.04
N PRO A 233 22.33 -21.47 -13.63
CA PRO A 233 23.79 -21.38 -13.61
C PRO A 233 24.40 -20.20 -14.40
N ASN A 234 23.63 -19.16 -14.72
CA ASN A 234 24.09 -18.05 -15.55
C ASN A 234 23.95 -16.71 -14.82
N LEU A 235 24.75 -16.53 -13.77
CA LEU A 235 25.31 -15.22 -13.45
C LEU A 235 26.30 -14.82 -14.56
N ARG A 236 25.80 -14.66 -15.79
CA ARG A 236 26.47 -13.83 -16.78
C ARG A 236 26.02 -12.43 -16.47
N LEU A 237 26.97 -11.62 -15.98
CA LEU A 237 26.95 -10.18 -16.18
C LEU A 237 26.49 -9.97 -17.62
N ALA A 238 25.24 -9.55 -17.81
CA ALA A 238 24.77 -9.12 -19.11
C ALA A 238 25.55 -7.84 -19.39
N GLU A 239 26.67 -8.01 -20.12
CA GLU A 239 27.31 -6.96 -20.89
C GLU A 239 26.31 -6.53 -21.98
N GLU A 240 25.22 -5.88 -21.58
CA GLU A 240 24.56 -4.95 -22.48
C GLU A 240 25.49 -3.74 -22.53
N GLU A 241 26.04 -3.45 -23.70
CA GLU A 241 26.84 -2.25 -23.96
C GLU A 241 26.00 -1.00 -23.64
N VAL A 242 26.11 -0.55 -22.38
CA VAL A 242 25.56 0.74 -21.94
C VAL A 242 26.43 1.81 -22.59
N PRO A 243 25.85 2.83 -23.25
CA PRO A 243 26.63 3.93 -23.80
C PRO A 243 27.51 4.52 -22.70
N TYR A 244 28.81 4.59 -22.97
CA TYR A 244 29.87 5.04 -22.07
C TYR A 244 29.48 6.38 -21.42
N VAL A 245 28.86 6.35 -20.24
CA VAL A 245 28.65 7.52 -19.39
C VAL A 245 29.96 7.72 -18.63
N SER A 246 30.60 8.86 -18.84
CA SER A 246 31.91 9.21 -18.30
C SER A 246 32.07 8.81 -16.83
N ASP A 247 33.15 8.09 -16.55
CA ASP A 247 33.65 7.46 -15.32
C ASP A 247 33.92 8.42 -14.12
N ASN A 248 33.05 9.41 -13.91
CA ASN A 248 33.18 10.45 -12.87
C ASN A 248 32.18 10.25 -11.71
N SER A 249 31.52 9.09 -11.61
CA SER A 249 30.65 8.81 -10.47
C SER A 249 31.48 8.51 -9.23
N VAL A 250 31.12 9.11 -8.09
CA VAL A 250 31.70 8.85 -6.76
C VAL A 250 31.07 7.63 -6.07
N GLY A 251 30.18 6.94 -6.77
CA GLY A 251 29.51 5.73 -6.35
C GLY A 251 28.35 5.38 -7.29
N LYS A 252 27.72 4.24 -7.07
CA LYS A 252 26.57 3.75 -7.83
C LYS A 252 25.72 2.80 -6.99
N LEU A 253 24.44 2.72 -7.34
CA LEU A 253 23.49 1.73 -6.83
C LEU A 253 23.16 0.79 -7.99
N ILE A 254 23.60 -0.46 -7.88
CA ILE A 254 23.42 -1.49 -8.91
C ILE A 254 22.16 -2.28 -8.61
N PRO A 255 21.13 -2.28 -9.48
CA PRO A 255 19.88 -2.96 -9.19
C PRO A 255 20.08 -4.47 -9.09
N LEU A 256 19.35 -5.10 -8.15
CA LEU A 256 19.35 -6.55 -7.99
C LEU A 256 18.35 -7.27 -8.92
N ARG A 257 17.36 -6.56 -9.48
CA ARG A 257 16.40 -7.11 -10.44
C ARG A 257 16.77 -6.75 -11.88
N SER A 258 16.60 -7.70 -12.80
CA SER A 258 16.76 -7.49 -14.24
C SER A 258 15.77 -6.44 -14.77
N GLY A 259 16.21 -5.61 -15.73
CA GLY A 259 15.40 -4.56 -16.35
C GLY A 259 15.36 -3.22 -15.61
N LYS A 260 15.96 -3.11 -14.42
CA LYS A 260 16.16 -1.84 -13.69
C LYS A 260 17.50 -1.21 -14.07
N ARG A 261 17.62 0.12 -13.93
CA ARG A 261 18.84 0.87 -14.31
C ARG A 261 19.76 1.11 -13.12
N THR A 262 21.06 1.01 -13.33
CA THR A 262 22.07 1.48 -12.37
C THR A 262 21.92 2.97 -12.13
N ILE A 263 21.86 3.36 -10.86
CA ILE A 263 21.85 4.76 -10.44
C ILE A 263 23.30 5.18 -10.20
N TYR A 264 23.78 6.20 -10.92
CA TYR A 264 25.14 6.72 -10.75
C TYR A 264 25.13 7.95 -9.85
N ILE A 265 25.96 7.93 -8.81
CA ILE A 265 26.10 9.02 -7.84
C ILE A 265 27.20 9.95 -8.36
N GLY A 266 26.83 11.14 -8.85
CA GLY A 266 27.80 12.07 -9.44
C GLY A 266 28.67 12.81 -8.42
N ARG A 267 28.13 13.13 -7.24
CA ARG A 267 28.82 13.84 -6.15
C ARG A 267 28.08 13.66 -4.84
N TYR A 268 28.71 13.95 -3.71
CA TYR A 268 28.05 14.09 -2.42
C TYR A 268 27.91 15.56 -2.02
N PRO A 269 26.81 15.97 -1.35
CA PRO A 269 25.59 15.19 -1.15
C PRO A 269 24.86 14.93 -2.49
N CYS A 270 24.08 13.85 -2.54
CA CYS A 270 23.25 13.47 -3.67
C CYS A 270 21.84 13.17 -3.16
N VAL A 271 20.85 13.94 -3.57
CA VAL A 271 19.45 13.68 -3.27
C VAL A 271 18.84 12.83 -4.38
N LEU A 272 18.18 11.73 -4.00
CA LEU A 272 17.49 10.82 -4.92
C LEU A 272 15.97 10.97 -4.73
N GLY A 273 15.22 10.96 -5.83
CA GLY A 273 13.76 10.99 -5.80
C GLY A 273 13.14 11.15 -7.18
N LYS A 274 11.81 11.28 -7.23
CA LYS A 274 11.05 11.29 -8.49
C LYS A 274 10.94 12.68 -9.15
N ASP A 275 11.08 13.76 -8.38
CA ASP A 275 10.86 15.13 -8.85
C ASP A 275 12.20 15.80 -9.23
N GLU A 276 12.47 15.85 -10.54
CA GLU A 276 13.68 16.46 -11.14
C GLU A 276 13.96 17.89 -10.67
N SER A 277 12.94 18.64 -10.23
CA SER A 277 13.15 20.00 -9.72
C SER A 277 13.78 20.07 -8.32
N THR A 278 13.82 18.95 -7.58
CA THR A 278 14.24 18.90 -6.17
C THR A 278 15.39 17.93 -5.88
N VAL A 279 15.87 17.18 -6.87
CA VAL A 279 16.81 16.06 -6.66
C VAL A 279 18.06 16.18 -7.54
N ASP A 280 19.18 15.62 -7.08
CA ASP A 280 20.39 15.49 -7.90
C ASP A 280 20.32 14.27 -8.83
N CYS A 281 19.55 13.25 -8.46
CA CYS A 281 19.37 12.04 -9.24
C CYS A 281 17.91 11.61 -9.31
N VAL A 282 17.37 11.59 -10.53
CA VAL A 282 15.97 11.24 -10.79
C VAL A 282 15.82 9.72 -10.85
N VAL A 283 14.98 9.20 -9.96
CA VAL A 283 14.57 7.80 -9.92
C VAL A 283 13.09 7.73 -10.24
N ALA A 284 12.78 7.59 -11.54
CA ALA A 284 11.41 7.57 -12.06
C ALA A 284 10.78 6.18 -11.91
N GLU A 285 10.69 5.70 -10.67
CA GLU A 285 10.09 4.41 -10.34
C GLU A 285 8.84 4.58 -9.48
N GLU A 286 7.96 3.58 -9.55
CA GLU A 286 6.76 3.53 -8.73
C GLU A 286 7.12 3.43 -7.25
N GLY A 287 6.35 4.12 -6.42
CA GLY A 287 6.59 4.21 -4.99
C GLY A 287 7.75 5.13 -4.55
N ILE A 288 8.52 5.70 -5.48
CA ILE A 288 9.54 6.70 -5.15
C ILE A 288 8.90 8.08 -4.93
N SER A 289 9.01 8.59 -3.70
CA SER A 289 8.66 9.97 -3.32
C SER A 289 9.39 11.04 -4.15
N ARG A 290 8.80 12.24 -4.24
CA ARG A 290 9.38 13.41 -4.94
C ARG A 290 10.83 13.67 -4.54
N THR A 291 11.06 13.64 -3.24
CA THR A 291 12.38 13.64 -2.59
C THR A 291 12.38 12.45 -1.63
N HIS A 292 13.24 11.44 -1.85
CA HIS A 292 13.11 10.14 -1.18
C HIS A 292 14.21 9.93 -0.14
N LEU A 293 15.47 10.03 -0.58
CA LEU A 293 16.61 9.90 0.32
C LEU A 293 17.74 10.83 -0.09
N LYS A 294 18.69 10.99 0.82
CA LYS A 294 19.93 11.75 0.61
C LYS A 294 21.11 10.87 0.94
N LEU A 295 22.07 10.80 0.02
CA LEU A 295 23.40 10.27 0.28
C LEU A 295 24.36 11.43 0.59
N SER A 296 25.20 11.27 1.60
CA SER A 296 26.17 12.28 2.01
C SER A 296 27.50 11.64 2.37
N MET A 297 28.58 12.41 2.32
CA MET A 297 29.93 11.95 2.65
C MET A 297 30.48 12.84 3.77
N THR A 298 30.82 12.23 4.91
CA THR A 298 31.40 12.92 6.07
C THR A 298 32.56 12.08 6.59
N GLU A 299 33.73 12.68 6.78
CA GLU A 299 34.95 12.01 7.27
C GLU A 299 35.37 10.76 6.46
N GLY A 300 35.10 10.75 5.15
CA GLY A 300 35.42 9.62 4.28
C GLY A 300 34.45 8.44 4.39
N LYS A 301 33.34 8.60 5.13
CA LYS A 301 32.24 7.63 5.24
C LYS A 301 31.00 8.12 4.52
N VAL A 302 30.33 7.20 3.84
CA VAL A 302 29.06 7.47 3.15
C VAL A 302 27.91 7.24 4.13
N TRP A 303 26.93 8.13 4.09
CA TRP A 303 25.75 8.09 4.93
C TRP A 303 24.51 8.19 4.05
N VAL A 304 23.50 7.41 4.36
CA VAL A 304 22.17 7.48 3.77
C VAL A 304 21.17 8.00 4.80
N GLU A 305 20.31 8.91 4.40
CA GLU A 305 19.26 9.49 5.23
C GLU A 305 17.94 9.44 4.45
N ASP A 306 16.91 8.83 5.03
CA ASP A 306 15.56 8.87 4.46
C ASP A 306 14.95 10.26 4.67
N LEU A 307 14.40 10.86 3.62
CA LEU A 307 13.84 12.21 3.65
C LEU A 307 12.33 12.22 3.91
N ASN A 308 11.88 11.35 4.82
CA ASN A 308 10.48 11.08 5.13
C ASN A 308 9.72 10.59 3.88
N SER A 309 10.29 9.57 3.25
CA SER A 309 9.70 8.95 2.07
C SER A 309 8.47 8.12 2.43
N SER A 310 7.52 8.03 1.48
CA SER A 310 6.23 7.37 1.70
C SER A 310 6.36 5.85 1.84
N ASN A 311 7.30 5.24 1.12
CA ASN A 311 7.53 3.78 1.14
C ASN A 311 8.79 3.37 1.90
N GLY A 312 9.50 4.34 2.49
CA GLY A 312 10.70 4.13 3.28
C GLY A 312 11.95 3.76 2.46
N THR A 313 13.09 3.97 3.10
CA THR A 313 14.40 3.49 2.70
C THR A 313 14.85 2.39 3.65
N PHE A 314 15.49 1.34 3.14
CA PHE A 314 16.02 0.24 3.94
C PHE A 314 17.47 -0.03 3.59
N VAL A 315 18.27 -0.41 4.58
CA VAL A 315 19.67 -0.83 4.40
C VAL A 315 19.85 -2.17 5.07
N ASN A 316 20.32 -3.18 4.32
CA ASN A 316 20.50 -4.54 4.80
C ASN A 316 19.30 -5.02 5.61
N ASP A 317 18.11 -4.89 5.02
CA ASP A 317 16.86 -5.34 5.61
C ASP A 317 16.33 -4.51 6.80
N GLU A 318 17.04 -3.46 7.23
CA GLU A 318 16.58 -2.56 8.30
C GLU A 318 15.99 -1.25 7.74
N GLN A 319 14.77 -0.90 8.16
CA GLN A 319 14.14 0.36 7.74
C GLN A 319 14.78 1.53 8.47
N LEU A 320 15.18 2.54 7.70
CA LEU A 320 15.73 3.76 8.26
C LEU A 320 14.61 4.60 8.91
N MET A 321 14.91 5.18 10.06
CA MET A 321 14.09 6.24 10.63
C MET A 321 14.24 7.52 9.80
N PRO A 322 13.15 8.24 9.49
CA PRO A 322 13.23 9.49 8.74
C PRO A 322 14.17 10.49 9.40
N PHE A 323 15.03 11.11 8.58
CA PHE A 323 16.03 12.10 8.97
C PHE A 323 17.14 11.60 9.91
N GLU A 324 17.21 10.29 10.16
CA GLU A 324 18.31 9.67 10.92
C GLU A 324 19.36 9.11 9.95
N PRO A 325 20.61 9.63 9.97
CA PRO A 325 21.66 9.13 9.08
C PRO A 325 22.12 7.72 9.46
N TRP A 326 22.29 6.88 8.44
CA TRP A 326 22.80 5.52 8.54
C TRP A 326 24.11 5.38 7.76
N GLU A 327 25.15 4.82 8.39
CA GLU A 327 26.45 4.60 7.73
C GLU A 327 26.32 3.48 6.69
N LEU A 328 26.75 3.76 5.46
CA LEU A 328 26.60 2.86 4.33
C LEU A 328 27.97 2.32 3.89
N HIS A 329 28.06 1.00 3.74
CA HIS A 329 29.27 0.27 3.39
C HIS A 329 29.20 -0.36 2.00
N GLU A 330 30.37 -0.55 1.40
CA GLU A 330 30.52 -1.25 0.11
C GLU A 330 29.83 -2.62 0.16
N GLY A 331 28.91 -2.87 -0.79
CA GLY A 331 28.16 -4.11 -0.89
C GLY A 331 26.83 -4.14 -0.11
N ASP A 332 26.50 -3.09 0.66
CA ASP A 332 25.22 -3.01 1.37
C ASP A 332 24.04 -3.02 0.38
N GLU A 333 22.99 -3.76 0.73
CA GLU A 333 21.73 -3.75 -0.01
C GLU A 333 20.90 -2.55 0.45
N ILE A 334 20.75 -1.54 -0.41
CA ILE A 334 19.82 -0.43 -0.20
C ILE A 334 18.54 -0.72 -0.97
N ARG A 335 17.41 -0.68 -0.27
CA ARG A 335 16.09 -0.70 -0.92
C ARG A 335 15.44 0.68 -0.84
N LEU A 336 15.15 1.23 -2.02
CA LEU A 336 14.38 2.45 -2.19
C LEU A 336 12.97 2.06 -2.65
N ALA A 337 11.97 2.31 -1.81
CA ALA A 337 10.60 1.83 -2.03
C ALA A 337 10.57 0.32 -2.37
N LEU A 338 10.22 -0.02 -3.62
CA LEU A 338 10.02 -1.39 -4.10
C LEU A 338 11.26 -2.00 -4.78
N THR A 339 12.34 -1.25 -4.97
CA THR A 339 13.51 -1.71 -5.73
C THR A 339 14.76 -1.74 -4.85
N ALA A 340 15.44 -2.89 -4.85
CA ALA A 340 16.70 -3.10 -4.13
C ALA A 340 17.91 -2.94 -5.05
N TYR A 341 18.97 -2.37 -4.49
CA TYR A 341 20.23 -2.07 -5.14
C TYR A 341 21.40 -2.43 -4.23
N ILE A 342 22.54 -2.79 -4.82
CA ILE A 342 23.81 -2.92 -4.12
C ILE A 342 24.56 -1.60 -4.22
N PHE A 343 25.01 -1.09 -3.07
CA PHE A 343 25.87 0.08 -3.01
C PHE A 343 27.30 -0.25 -3.42
N GLN A 344 27.85 0.58 -4.30
CA GLN A 344 29.26 0.54 -4.69
C GLN A 344 29.83 1.97 -4.69
N SER A 345 30.82 2.27 -3.87
CA SER A 345 31.46 3.60 -3.69
C SER A 345 32.69 3.77 -4.59
#